data_AF-A0A6P0IPF3-F1
#
_entry.id   AF-A0A6P0IPF3-F1
#
_cell.length_a   1.000
_cell.length_b   1.000
_cell.length_c   1.000
_cell.angle_alpha   90.00
_cell.angle_beta   90.00
_cell.angle_gamma   90.00
#
_symmetry.space_group_name_H-M   'P 1'
#
loop_
_entity.id
_entity.type
_entity.pdbx_description
1 polymer ?
#
loop_
_entity_poly.entity_id
_entity_poly.type
_entity_poly.pdbx_seq_one_letter_code
_entity_poly.pdbx_strand_id
1 'polypeptide(L)'
;MAITVEEILTPDINRPARYLGNELGAVHKPWEKAEVRWVLTYPEVYEVGASNLGHIILYNILNSQPRQLCDRAYLPAPDLAAKLRSTQTPLFAVENRRPLKDFDIIGFSLSYELGATNILEMLDLAGIPLTWKERAEFDISEIPLIFAGGQTATSNPEPYADFLDFVDLGDGEELLPEIGLVIEEG
;
A
#
# COMPACT_ATOMS: atom_id res chain seq x y z
N MET A 1 -2.74 15.69 -3.28
CA MET A 1 -3.71 16.01 -4.36
C MET A 1 -3.84 14.78 -5.24
N ALA A 2 -5.04 14.46 -5.73
CA ALA A 2 -5.23 13.28 -6.58
C ALA A 2 -4.40 13.40 -7.87
N ILE A 3 -3.73 12.31 -8.24
CA ILE A 3 -2.91 12.20 -9.44
C ILE A 3 -3.83 12.08 -10.65
N THR A 4 -3.51 12.87 -11.66
CA THR A 4 -4.13 12.85 -12.99
C THR A 4 -3.66 11.62 -13.75
N VAL A 5 -4.30 10.48 -13.47
CA VAL A 5 -3.99 9.18 -14.06
C VAL A 5 -4.03 9.22 -15.60
N GLU A 6 -4.87 10.07 -16.20
CA GLU A 6 -4.96 10.26 -17.65
C GLU A 6 -3.68 10.84 -18.28
N GLU A 7 -2.86 11.56 -17.49
CA GLU A 7 -1.56 12.09 -17.93
C GLU A 7 -0.45 11.04 -17.81
N ILE A 8 -0.64 10.04 -16.95
CA ILE A 8 0.34 9.00 -16.64
C ILE A 8 0.11 7.73 -17.48
N LEU A 9 -1.15 7.31 -17.65
CA LEU A 9 -1.53 6.11 -18.41
C LEU A 9 -1.67 6.41 -19.89
N THR A 10 -0.54 6.67 -20.53
CA THR A 10 -0.43 6.92 -21.96
C THR A 10 -0.35 5.60 -22.77
N PRO A 11 -0.57 5.62 -24.10
CA PRO A 11 -0.62 4.40 -24.93
C PRO A 11 0.64 3.53 -24.94
N ASP A 12 1.78 4.07 -24.51
CA ASP A 12 3.05 3.37 -24.31
C ASP A 12 3.08 2.49 -23.05
N ILE A 13 2.15 2.68 -22.11
CA ILE A 13 2.02 1.84 -20.92
C ILE A 13 1.34 0.51 -21.28
N ASN A 14 1.99 -0.59 -20.94
CA ASN A 14 1.48 -1.93 -21.15
C ASN A 14 0.45 -2.30 -20.07
N ARG A 15 -0.70 -2.82 -20.50
CA ARG A 15 -1.86 -3.17 -19.65
C ARG A 15 -2.21 -2.04 -18.66
N PRO A 16 -2.56 -0.82 -19.14
CA PRO A 16 -2.86 0.32 -18.28
C PRO A 16 -4.07 0.08 -17.36
N ALA A 17 -4.93 -0.89 -17.72
CA ALA A 17 -6.06 -1.32 -16.92
C ALA A 17 -5.69 -1.73 -15.47
N ARG A 18 -4.45 -2.18 -15.24
CA ARG A 18 -3.91 -2.54 -13.91
C ARG A 18 -3.98 -1.41 -12.88
N TYR A 19 -4.02 -0.17 -13.36
CA TYR A 19 -3.85 1.03 -12.53
C TYR A 19 -5.12 1.89 -12.46
N LEU A 20 -6.26 1.37 -12.94
CA LEU A 20 -7.51 2.13 -13.00
C LEU A 20 -8.28 2.16 -11.68
N GLY A 21 -8.03 1.20 -10.78
CA GLY A 21 -8.73 1.08 -9.49
C GLY A 21 -10.20 0.68 -9.57
N ASN A 22 -10.65 0.15 -10.72
CA ASN A 22 -12.05 -0.23 -10.96
C ASN A 22 -12.24 -1.75 -11.05
N GLU A 23 -11.43 -2.52 -10.34
CA GLU A 23 -11.57 -3.97 -10.32
C GLU A 23 -12.85 -4.43 -9.60
N LEU A 24 -13.25 -5.68 -9.82
CA LEU A 24 -14.45 -6.22 -9.18
C LEU A 24 -14.29 -6.19 -7.66
N GLY A 25 -15.23 -5.55 -6.96
CA GLY A 25 -15.17 -5.39 -5.51
C GLY A 25 -14.38 -4.16 -5.04
N ALA A 26 -13.93 -3.29 -5.95
CA ALA A 26 -13.37 -1.99 -5.57
C ALA A 26 -14.41 -1.15 -4.80
N VAL A 27 -13.94 -0.44 -3.78
CA VAL A 27 -14.75 0.36 -2.85
C VAL A 27 -14.16 1.77 -2.89
N HIS A 28 -14.96 2.73 -3.32
CA HIS A 28 -14.54 4.13 -3.42
C HIS A 28 -15.15 4.94 -2.27
N LYS A 29 -14.52 4.86 -1.08
CA LYS A 29 -14.90 5.70 0.05
C LYS A 29 -14.41 7.13 -0.16
N PRO A 30 -15.19 8.16 0.22
CA PRO A 30 -14.73 9.55 0.13
C PRO A 30 -13.57 9.82 1.09
N TRP A 31 -12.44 10.29 0.57
CA TRP A 31 -11.24 10.64 1.32
C TRP A 31 -11.50 11.47 2.59
N GLU A 32 -12.30 12.53 2.46
CA GLU A 32 -12.57 13.50 3.53
C GLU A 32 -13.46 12.94 4.66
N LYS A 33 -14.05 11.75 4.48
CA LYS A 33 -14.86 11.08 5.50
C LYS A 33 -14.09 10.01 6.28
N ALA A 34 -12.86 9.73 5.88
CA ALA A 34 -12.00 8.76 6.54
C ALA A 34 -11.18 9.44 7.64
N GLU A 35 -11.24 8.87 8.83
CA GLU A 35 -10.37 9.19 9.97
C GLU A 35 -9.07 8.39 9.90
N VAL A 36 -9.11 7.16 9.37
CA VAL A 36 -7.93 6.32 9.12
C VAL A 36 -7.88 5.87 7.67
N ARG A 37 -6.74 6.05 7.02
CA ARG A 37 -6.50 5.84 5.59
C ARG A 37 -5.40 4.82 5.40
N TRP A 38 -5.81 3.68 4.88
CA TRP A 38 -4.95 2.54 4.61
C TRP A 38 -4.63 2.43 3.14
N VAL A 39 -3.43 1.93 2.87
CA VAL A 39 -3.12 1.23 1.62
C VAL A 39 -2.75 -0.20 1.97
N LEU A 40 -3.50 -1.17 1.44
CA LEU A 40 -3.03 -2.54 1.40
C LEU A 40 -2.35 -2.80 0.07
N THR A 41 -1.15 -3.36 0.15
CA THR A 41 -0.32 -3.63 -1.01
C THR A 41 0.04 -5.09 -1.08
N TYR A 42 0.20 -5.54 -2.32
CA TYR A 42 0.86 -6.78 -2.63
C TYR A 42 2.09 -6.41 -3.46
N PRO A 43 3.33 -6.73 -3.01
CA PRO A 43 4.57 -6.24 -3.62
C PRO A 43 4.89 -6.97 -4.93
N GLU A 44 3.92 -7.05 -5.83
CA GLU A 44 3.98 -7.61 -7.18
C GLU A 44 3.04 -6.87 -8.11
N VAL A 45 3.12 -7.22 -9.39
CA VAL A 45 2.17 -6.75 -10.39
C VAL A 45 0.73 -7.15 -10.04
N TYR A 46 -0.20 -6.29 -10.45
CA TYR A 46 -1.64 -6.40 -10.21
C TYR A 46 -2.20 -7.82 -10.36
N GLU A 47 -1.86 -8.56 -11.42
CA GLU A 47 -2.44 -9.89 -11.65
C GLU A 47 -2.13 -10.90 -10.53
N VAL A 48 -0.97 -10.76 -9.89
CA VAL A 48 -0.59 -11.62 -8.76
C VAL A 48 -1.34 -11.18 -7.52
N GLY A 49 -1.30 -9.88 -7.17
CA GLY A 49 -1.98 -9.35 -6.00
C GLY A 49 -3.50 -9.52 -6.03
N ALA A 50 -4.14 -9.23 -7.15
CA ALA A 50 -5.59 -9.37 -7.36
C ALA A 50 -6.05 -10.84 -7.36
N SER A 51 -5.14 -11.81 -7.46
CA SER A 51 -5.44 -13.24 -7.34
C SER A 51 -5.29 -13.77 -5.90
N ASN A 52 -4.80 -12.95 -4.96
CA ASN A 52 -4.61 -13.34 -3.57
C ASN A 52 -5.89 -13.12 -2.76
N LEU A 53 -6.54 -14.23 -2.37
CA LEU A 53 -7.79 -14.19 -1.62
C LEU A 53 -7.64 -13.53 -0.23
N GLY A 54 -6.53 -13.78 0.47
CA GLY A 54 -6.27 -13.16 1.78
C GLY A 54 -6.19 -11.64 1.66
N HIS A 55 -5.47 -11.14 0.65
CA HIS A 55 -5.37 -9.71 0.36
C HIS A 55 -6.76 -9.09 0.09
N ILE A 56 -7.61 -9.77 -0.70
CA ILE A 56 -8.98 -9.33 -0.97
C ILE A 56 -9.83 -9.31 0.31
N ILE A 57 -9.71 -10.33 1.16
CA ILE A 57 -10.47 -10.42 2.42
C ILE A 57 -10.09 -9.25 3.34
N LEU A 58 -8.79 -9.03 3.58
CA LEU A 58 -8.31 -7.95 4.46
C LEU A 58 -8.73 -6.57 3.95
N TYR A 59 -8.63 -6.34 2.63
CA TYR A 59 -9.12 -5.12 1.99
C TYR A 59 -10.62 -4.88 2.24
N ASN A 60 -11.44 -5.92 2.16
CA ASN A 60 -12.88 -5.81 2.42
C ASN A 60 -13.17 -5.59 3.91
N ILE A 61 -12.41 -6.24 4.80
CA ILE A 61 -12.55 -6.06 6.25
C ILE A 61 -12.30 -4.61 6.64
N LEU A 62 -11.19 -4.01 6.19
CA LEU A 62 -10.88 -2.60 6.44
C LEU A 62 -11.95 -1.68 5.83
N ASN A 63 -12.38 -1.96 4.60
CA ASN A 63 -13.47 -1.19 3.97
C ASN A 63 -14.85 -1.43 4.59
N SER A 64 -15.04 -2.45 5.43
CA SER A 64 -16.27 -2.62 6.20
C SER A 64 -16.29 -1.77 7.48
N GLN A 65 -15.13 -1.32 7.96
CA GLN A 65 -15.05 -0.49 9.16
C GLN A 65 -15.65 0.91 8.92
N PRO A 66 -16.49 1.41 9.85
CA PRO A 66 -16.93 2.79 9.83
C PRO A 66 -15.72 3.72 9.93
N ARG A 67 -15.69 4.79 9.13
CA ARG A 67 -14.65 5.86 9.17
C ARG A 67 -13.25 5.46 8.74
N GLN A 68 -13.00 4.20 8.38
CA GLN A 68 -11.74 3.82 7.74
C GLN A 68 -11.91 3.73 6.23
N LEU A 69 -10.85 4.06 5.49
CA LEU A 69 -10.75 3.88 4.04
C LEU A 69 -9.55 3.00 3.75
N CYS A 70 -9.70 2.02 2.87
CA CYS A 70 -8.58 1.23 2.40
C CYS A 70 -8.55 1.23 0.88
N ASP A 71 -7.45 1.74 0.33
CA ASP A 71 -7.13 1.61 -1.08
C ASP A 71 -6.09 0.50 -1.29
N ARG A 72 -5.82 0.19 -2.55
CA ARG A 72 -4.78 -0.76 -2.96
C ARG A 72 -3.68 -0.08 -3.74
N ALA A 73 -2.48 -0.64 -3.63
CA ALA A 73 -1.41 -0.37 -4.56
C ALA A 73 -0.62 -1.64 -4.85
N TYR A 74 0.01 -1.67 -6.03
CA TYR A 74 0.74 -2.81 -6.55
C TYR A 74 2.10 -2.33 -7.05
N LEU A 75 3.07 -3.23 -7.17
CA LEU A 75 4.32 -2.90 -7.82
C LEU A 75 4.03 -2.60 -9.31
N PRO A 76 4.32 -1.38 -9.80
CA PRO A 76 4.12 -1.06 -11.20
C PRO A 76 5.08 -1.87 -12.08
N ALA A 77 4.64 -2.20 -13.30
CA ALA A 77 5.54 -2.78 -14.29
C ALA A 77 6.66 -1.77 -14.68
N PRO A 78 7.80 -2.24 -15.23
CA PRO A 78 8.98 -1.39 -15.47
C PRO A 78 8.73 -0.14 -16.31
N ASP A 79 7.77 -0.19 -17.23
CA ASP A 79 7.35 0.93 -18.08
C ASP A 79 6.68 2.05 -17.27
N LEU A 80 5.72 1.70 -16.41
CA LEU A 80 5.10 2.67 -15.52
C LEU A 80 6.08 3.15 -14.45
N ALA A 81 6.90 2.28 -13.86
CA ALA A 81 7.93 2.69 -12.91
C ALA A 81 8.89 3.73 -13.50
N ALA A 82 9.38 3.51 -14.73
CA ALA A 82 10.21 4.47 -15.45
C ALA A 82 9.48 5.79 -15.73
N LYS A 83 8.19 5.73 -16.09
CA LYS A 83 7.36 6.91 -16.32
C LYS A 83 7.23 7.74 -15.05
N LEU A 84 6.85 7.12 -13.93
CA LEU A 84 6.71 7.76 -12.61
C LEU A 84 8.00 8.49 -12.20
N ARG A 85 9.16 7.84 -12.38
CA ARG A 85 10.47 8.46 -12.12
C ARG A 85 10.73 9.66 -13.02
N SER A 86 10.46 9.53 -14.33
CA SER A 86 10.72 10.59 -15.31
C SER A 86 9.83 11.84 -15.11
N THR A 87 8.61 11.65 -14.62
CA THR A 87 7.64 12.72 -14.35
C THR A 87 7.66 13.19 -12.90
N GLN A 88 8.51 12.60 -12.05
CA GLN A 88 8.56 12.84 -10.61
C GLN A 88 7.19 12.65 -9.94
N THR A 89 6.41 11.70 -10.46
CA THR A 89 5.10 11.36 -9.92
C THR A 89 5.28 10.23 -8.91
N PRO A 90 4.90 10.41 -7.64
CA PRO A 90 5.04 9.35 -6.64
C PRO A 90 4.11 8.19 -6.95
N LEU A 91 4.49 6.98 -6.52
CA LEU A 91 3.60 5.84 -6.50
C LEU A 91 2.31 6.19 -5.74
N PHE A 92 1.19 5.64 -6.20
CA PHE A 92 -0.13 6.02 -5.75
C PHE A 92 -1.08 4.83 -5.62
N ALA A 93 -2.10 5.02 -4.78
CA ALA A 93 -3.15 4.04 -4.58
C ALA A 93 -4.20 4.16 -5.69
N VAL A 94 -4.68 3.03 -6.22
CA VAL A 94 -5.39 3.00 -7.50
C VAL A 94 -6.83 3.53 -7.42
N GLU A 95 -7.50 3.44 -6.27
CA GLU A 95 -8.89 3.86 -6.08
C GLU A 95 -9.05 5.38 -5.93
N ASN A 96 -8.40 6.01 -4.95
CA ASN A 96 -8.46 7.47 -4.76
C ASN A 96 -7.38 8.22 -5.54
N ARG A 97 -6.46 7.50 -6.19
CA ARG A 97 -5.38 8.08 -7.01
C ARG A 97 -4.50 9.04 -6.21
N ARG A 98 -4.28 8.76 -4.93
CA ARG A 98 -3.44 9.60 -4.06
C ARG A 98 -2.05 9.01 -3.89
N PRO A 99 -1.00 9.86 -3.80
CA PRO A 99 0.34 9.42 -3.43
C PRO A 99 0.29 8.54 -2.19
N LEU A 100 1.09 7.47 -2.12
CA LEU A 100 1.08 6.58 -0.96
C LEU A 100 1.46 7.30 0.35
N LYS A 101 2.29 8.36 0.24
CA LYS A 101 2.68 9.20 1.37
C LYS A 101 1.51 9.98 2.00
N ASP A 102 0.38 10.15 1.29
CA ASP A 102 -0.80 10.86 1.82
C ASP A 102 -1.64 9.98 2.78
N PHE A 103 -1.33 8.69 2.91
CA PHE A 103 -2.05 7.74 3.76
C PHE A 103 -1.42 7.63 5.15
N ASP A 104 -2.16 7.09 6.11
CA ASP A 104 -1.70 6.95 7.50
C ASP A 104 -0.90 5.65 7.67
N ILE A 105 -1.26 4.59 6.94
CA ILE A 105 -0.64 3.27 7.06
C ILE A 105 -0.58 2.56 5.71
N ILE A 106 0.55 1.92 5.42
CA ILE A 106 0.77 1.07 4.25
C ILE A 106 1.16 -0.35 4.72
N GLY A 107 0.35 -1.32 4.34
CA GLY A 107 0.58 -2.74 4.63
C GLY A 107 1.07 -3.51 3.42
N PHE A 108 2.07 -4.37 3.60
CA PHE A 108 2.60 -5.26 2.57
C PHE A 108 2.26 -6.72 2.87
N SER A 109 1.55 -7.38 1.97
CA SER A 109 1.32 -8.83 2.01
C SER A 109 2.55 -9.58 1.49
N LEU A 110 3.45 -10.01 2.37
CA LEU A 110 4.69 -10.69 2.00
C LEU A 110 4.54 -12.23 2.05
N SER A 111 4.25 -12.81 0.88
CA SER A 111 4.06 -14.26 0.73
C SER A 111 5.34 -15.03 0.39
N TYR A 112 6.40 -14.37 -0.10
CA TYR A 112 7.70 -14.98 -0.41
C TYR A 112 8.86 -13.98 -0.33
N GLU A 113 10.07 -14.48 -0.17
CA GLU A 113 11.27 -13.69 0.16
C GLU A 113 11.63 -12.62 -0.90
N LEU A 114 11.49 -12.94 -2.19
CA LEU A 114 11.75 -12.00 -3.28
C LEU A 114 10.84 -10.75 -3.24
N GLY A 115 9.69 -10.82 -2.56
CA GLY A 115 8.83 -9.66 -2.36
C GLY A 115 9.49 -8.54 -1.56
N ALA A 116 10.52 -8.84 -0.76
CA ALA A 116 11.19 -7.83 0.07
C ALA A 116 11.89 -6.74 -0.74
N THR A 117 12.55 -7.10 -1.85
CA THR A 117 13.17 -6.08 -2.73
C THR A 117 12.13 -5.23 -3.43
N ASN A 118 10.94 -5.79 -3.69
CA ASN A 118 9.83 -5.06 -4.31
C ASN A 118 9.20 -4.07 -3.33
N ILE A 119 9.16 -4.38 -2.03
CA ILE A 119 8.79 -3.40 -0.98
C ILE A 119 9.69 -2.18 -1.09
N LEU A 120 11.01 -2.38 -1.14
CA LEU A 120 11.98 -1.27 -1.25
C LEU A 120 11.77 -0.44 -2.53
N GLU A 121 11.53 -1.08 -3.68
CA GLU A 121 11.21 -0.37 -4.92
C GLU A 121 9.92 0.45 -4.79
N MET A 122 8.88 -0.09 -4.15
CA MET A 122 7.63 0.64 -3.94
C MET A 122 7.80 1.83 -2.99
N LEU A 123 8.58 1.69 -1.92
CA LEU A 123 8.91 2.79 -1.00
C LEU A 123 9.69 3.89 -1.72
N ASP A 124 10.70 3.52 -2.51
CA ASP A 124 11.50 4.48 -3.30
C ASP A 124 10.64 5.23 -4.34
N LEU A 125 9.79 4.51 -5.09
CA LEU A 125 8.84 5.13 -6.03
C LEU A 125 7.81 6.04 -5.34
N ALA A 126 7.45 5.75 -4.08
CA ALA A 126 6.54 6.58 -3.29
C ALA A 126 7.24 7.80 -2.66
N GLY A 127 8.58 7.86 -2.68
CA GLY A 127 9.34 8.88 -1.97
C GLY A 127 9.27 8.73 -0.45
N ILE A 128 9.17 7.49 0.03
CA ILE A 128 9.13 7.13 1.45
C ILE A 128 10.53 6.59 1.84
N PRO A 129 11.16 7.09 2.92
CA PRO A 129 12.40 6.55 3.46
C PRO A 129 12.35 5.03 3.64
N LEU A 130 13.44 4.37 3.26
CA LEU A 130 13.49 2.91 3.15
C LEU A 130 13.51 2.23 4.52
N THR A 131 14.12 2.87 5.53
CA THR A 131 14.26 2.27 6.86
C THR A 131 13.34 2.90 7.89
N TRP A 132 12.90 2.11 8.87
CA TRP A 132 12.07 2.63 9.97
C TRP A 132 12.78 3.73 10.76
N LYS A 133 14.11 3.66 10.87
CA LYS A 133 14.91 4.67 11.59
C LYS A 133 14.83 6.04 10.92
N GLU A 134 14.92 6.07 9.60
CA GLU A 134 14.77 7.32 8.84
C GLU A 134 13.34 7.84 8.94
N ARG A 135 12.34 6.95 8.94
CA ARG A 135 10.92 7.35 9.11
C ARG A 135 10.63 7.87 10.52
N ALA A 136 11.30 7.35 11.55
CA ALA A 136 11.15 7.80 12.94
C ALA A 136 11.65 9.23 13.20
N GLU A 137 12.35 9.85 12.24
CA GLU A 137 12.72 11.27 12.31
C GLU A 137 11.56 12.22 11.93
N PHE A 138 10.49 11.70 11.34
CA PHE A 138 9.29 12.46 10.94
C PHE A 138 8.20 12.37 12.01
N ASP A 139 7.28 13.34 12.01
CA ASP A 139 6.05 13.20 12.77
C ASP A 139 5.13 12.14 12.13
N ILE A 140 4.35 11.42 12.94
CA ILE A 140 3.45 10.37 12.48
C ILE A 140 2.37 10.88 11.51
N SER A 141 2.07 12.19 11.53
CA SER A 141 1.15 12.83 10.59
C SER A 141 1.78 13.18 9.23
N GLU A 142 3.10 13.09 9.10
CA GLU A 142 3.85 13.45 7.89
C GLU A 142 4.28 12.25 7.04
N ILE A 143 4.27 11.06 7.63
CA ILE A 143 4.73 9.83 6.99
C ILE A 143 3.86 8.63 7.40
N PRO A 144 3.47 7.75 6.46
CA PRO A 144 2.74 6.55 6.81
C PRO A 144 3.57 5.58 7.64
N LEU A 145 2.91 4.87 8.55
CA LEU A 145 3.45 3.66 9.13
C LEU A 145 3.51 2.55 8.08
N ILE A 146 4.63 1.85 8.03
CA ILE A 146 4.91 0.75 7.11
C ILE A 146 4.92 -0.56 7.89
N PHE A 147 4.07 -1.50 7.49
CA PHE A 147 4.08 -2.84 8.07
C PHE A 147 4.03 -3.92 7.01
N ALA A 148 4.41 -5.14 7.40
CA ALA A 148 4.19 -6.32 6.59
C ALA A 148 3.53 -7.43 7.40
N GLY A 149 2.72 -8.21 6.71
CA GLY A 149 2.13 -9.46 7.20
C GLY A 149 2.31 -10.58 6.18
N GLY A 150 1.66 -11.71 6.40
CA GLY A 150 1.74 -12.89 5.55
C GLY A 150 2.83 -13.87 5.97
N GLN A 151 2.81 -15.06 5.35
CA GLN A 151 3.57 -16.23 5.82
C GLN A 151 5.08 -15.99 5.90
N THR A 152 5.65 -15.22 4.97
CA THR A 152 7.10 -14.98 4.96
C THR A 152 7.51 -13.96 6.04
N ALA A 153 6.77 -12.85 6.16
CA ALA A 153 7.04 -11.86 7.21
C ALA A 153 6.85 -12.45 8.61
N THR A 154 5.82 -13.26 8.80
CA THR A 154 5.50 -13.86 10.11
C THR A 154 6.44 -15.01 10.49
N SER A 155 6.94 -15.79 9.53
CA SER A 155 7.82 -16.94 9.81
C SER A 155 9.28 -16.55 10.08
N ASN A 156 9.75 -15.46 9.46
CA ASN A 156 11.13 -14.99 9.63
C ASN A 156 11.19 -13.45 9.46
N PRO A 157 10.78 -12.67 10.48
CA PRO A 157 10.67 -11.21 10.36
C PRO A 157 12.00 -10.47 10.37
N GLU A 158 13.02 -11.02 11.04
CA GLU A 158 14.31 -10.34 11.27
C GLU A 158 14.98 -9.79 10.00
N PRO A 159 15.02 -10.51 8.86
CA PRO A 159 15.63 -9.99 7.62
C PRO A 159 14.95 -8.74 7.05
N TYR A 160 13.70 -8.46 7.44
CA TYR A 160 12.90 -7.35 6.93
C TYR A 160 12.73 -6.23 7.96
N ALA A 161 13.18 -6.45 9.20
CA ALA A 161 12.91 -5.58 10.34
C ALA A 161 13.41 -4.14 10.13
N ASP A 162 14.51 -3.94 9.42
CA ASP A 162 15.03 -2.59 9.15
C ASP A 162 14.11 -1.76 8.24
N PHE A 163 13.25 -2.40 7.44
CA PHE A 163 12.38 -1.73 6.47
C PHE A 163 10.98 -1.43 7.00
N LEU A 164 10.58 -2.05 8.10
CA LEU A 164 9.21 -2.05 8.61
C LEU A 164 9.15 -1.36 9.98
N ASP A 165 8.12 -0.55 10.21
CA ASP A 165 7.87 0.07 11.51
C ASP A 165 7.30 -0.95 12.51
N PHE A 166 6.51 -1.91 12.00
CA PHE A 166 6.09 -3.09 12.76
C PHE A 166 5.78 -4.27 11.83
N VAL A 167 5.61 -5.46 12.41
CA VAL A 167 5.20 -6.68 11.70
C VAL A 167 3.88 -7.15 12.29
N ASP A 168 2.91 -7.42 11.41
CA ASP A 168 1.63 -8.01 11.77
C ASP A 168 1.79 -9.52 11.94
N LEU A 169 1.64 -10.01 13.18
CA LEU A 169 1.83 -11.40 13.56
C LEU A 169 0.51 -12.02 13.98
N GLY A 170 -0.05 -12.88 13.11
CA GLY A 170 -1.24 -13.66 13.43
C GLY A 170 -2.31 -13.50 12.36
N ASP A 171 -3.56 -13.41 12.82
CA ASP A 171 -4.72 -13.26 11.94
C ASP A 171 -5.03 -11.79 11.66
N GLY A 172 -4.69 -11.35 10.45
CA GLY A 172 -4.97 -9.98 10.02
C GLY A 172 -6.47 -9.65 9.95
N GLU A 173 -7.35 -10.65 9.90
CA GLU A 173 -8.80 -10.42 9.89
C GLU A 173 -9.29 -9.75 11.19
N GLU A 174 -8.66 -10.09 12.32
CA GLU A 174 -8.94 -9.49 13.63
C GLU A 174 -8.00 -8.30 13.92
N LEU A 175 -6.72 -8.43 13.59
CA LEU A 175 -5.70 -7.46 13.98
C LEU A 175 -5.79 -6.13 13.22
N LEU A 176 -6.07 -6.14 11.91
CA LEU A 176 -6.08 -4.90 11.13
C LEU A 176 -7.17 -3.90 11.58
N PRO A 177 -8.43 -4.34 11.85
CA PRO A 177 -9.42 -3.46 12.46
C PRO A 177 -8.97 -2.86 13.79
N GLU A 178 -8.33 -3.64 14.67
CA GLU A 178 -7.84 -3.17 15.97
C GLU A 178 -6.73 -2.13 15.83
N ILE A 179 -5.76 -2.37 14.93
CA ILE A 179 -4.73 -1.37 14.61
C ILE A 179 -5.38 -0.07 14.13
N GLY A 180 -6.42 -0.18 13.29
CA GLY A 180 -7.15 0.99 12.81
C GLY A 180 -7.82 1.77 13.94
N LEU A 181 -8.38 1.09 14.94
CA LEU A 181 -8.95 1.74 16.12
C LEU A 181 -7.87 2.47 16.95
N VAL A 182 -6.71 1.84 17.17
CA VAL A 182 -5.60 2.47 17.90
C VAL A 182 -5.13 3.75 17.20
N ILE A 183 -5.02 3.72 15.88
CA ILE A 183 -4.58 4.88 15.09
C ILE A 183 -5.62 6.00 15.09
N GLU A 184 -6.90 5.65 15.15
CA GLU A 184 -8.00 6.62 15.29
C GLU A 184 -7.98 7.32 16.66
N GLU A 185 -7.52 6.64 17.72
CA GLU A 185 -7.45 7.19 19.08
C GLU A 185 -6.22 8.09 19.33
N GLY A 186 -5.13 7.88 18.58
CA GLY A 186 -3.85 8.60 18.69
C GLY A 186 -2.98 8.15 19.87
#